data_AF-A0A6G3Z8J7-F1
#
_entry.id   AF-A0A6G3Z8J7-F1
#
_cell.length_a   1.000
_cell.length_b   1.000
_cell.length_c   1.000
_cell.angle_alpha   90.00
_cell.angle_beta   90.00
_cell.angle_gamma   90.00
#
_symmetry.space_group_name_H-M   'P 1'
#
loop_
_entity.id
_entity.type
_entity.pdbx_description
1 polymer ?
#
loop_
_entity_poly.entity_id
_entity_poly.type
_entity_poly.pdbx_seq_one_letter_code
_entity_poly.pdbx_strand_id
1 'polypeptide(L)'
;DQLRAMLAKYNVHTYISGHHHAYYPGHRGDLQMLHMGILGSGPRPLIDSELPPWKAITVLDIDFDTPELTRYTTYDIQTLETIEYEELPRFIAGHNGIVLRRDVDSSDLSLEEQRFCEAQLGKERCT
;
A
#
# COMPACT_ATOMS: atom_id res chain seq x y z
N ASP A 1 -16.46 0.25 0.69
CA ASP A 1 -16.25 1.71 0.86
C ASP A 1 -16.72 2.33 2.17
N GLN A 2 -17.77 1.85 2.84
CA GLN A 2 -18.30 2.49 4.06
C GLN A 2 -17.27 2.67 5.19
N LEU A 3 -16.43 1.66 5.44
CA LEU A 3 -15.36 1.77 6.45
C LEU A 3 -14.34 2.85 6.08
N ARG A 4 -13.85 2.87 4.84
CA ARG A 4 -12.92 3.90 4.35
C ARG A 4 -13.51 5.30 4.52
N ALA A 5 -14.77 5.49 4.13
CA ALA A 5 -15.48 6.75 4.28
C ALA A 5 -15.61 7.18 5.76
N MET A 6 -15.86 6.23 6.67
CA MET A 6 -15.87 6.50 8.11
C MET A 6 -14.49 6.96 8.62
N LEU A 7 -13.43 6.25 8.25
CA LEU A 7 -12.05 6.60 8.66
C LEU A 7 -11.65 7.99 8.15
N ALA A 8 -11.96 8.29 6.89
CA ALA A 8 -11.73 9.61 6.31
C ALA A 8 -12.54 10.70 7.03
N LYS A 9 -13.82 10.45 7.35
CA LYS A 9 -14.68 11.40 8.09
C LYS A 9 -14.09 11.79 9.45
N TYR A 10 -13.39 10.88 10.12
CA TYR A 10 -12.76 11.12 11.42
C TYR A 10 -11.27 11.47 11.33
N ASN A 11 -10.78 11.86 10.15
CA ASN A 11 -9.40 12.28 9.91
C ASN A 11 -8.36 11.24 10.37
N VAL A 12 -8.67 9.96 10.20
CA VAL A 12 -7.68 8.90 10.44
C VAL A 12 -6.57 9.05 9.40
N HIS A 13 -5.36 9.33 9.87
CA HIS A 13 -4.20 9.49 9.00
C HIS A 13 -3.84 8.18 8.30
N THR A 14 -3.60 7.12 9.08
CA THR A 14 -3.15 5.81 8.57
C THR A 14 -3.99 4.67 9.13
N TYR A 15 -4.49 3.82 8.24
CA TYR A 15 -5.03 2.51 8.57
C TYR A 15 -3.94 1.43 8.49
N ILE A 16 -3.56 0.88 9.65
CA ILE A 16 -2.54 -0.18 9.73
C ILE A 16 -3.24 -1.54 9.80
N SER A 17 -2.86 -2.47 8.93
CA SER A 17 -3.50 -3.79 8.84
C SER A 17 -2.51 -4.91 8.53
N GLY A 18 -2.91 -6.14 8.87
CA GLY A 18 -2.13 -7.36 8.64
C GLY A 18 -3.03 -8.50 8.12
N HIS A 19 -2.74 -9.74 8.55
CA HIS A 19 -3.45 -10.98 8.19
C HIS A 19 -3.29 -11.49 6.75
N HIS A 20 -3.17 -10.62 5.76
CA HIS A 20 -2.94 -11.02 4.36
C HIS A 20 -1.49 -11.44 4.03
N HIS A 21 -0.54 -11.24 4.95
CA HIS A 21 0.86 -11.70 4.85
C HIS A 21 1.68 -11.10 3.68
N ALA A 22 1.25 -9.97 3.12
CA ALA A 22 1.99 -9.25 2.08
C ALA A 22 2.24 -7.81 2.53
N TYR A 23 3.45 -7.30 2.32
CA TYR A 23 3.80 -5.92 2.68
C TYR A 23 3.45 -4.97 1.54
N TYR A 24 2.76 -3.87 1.85
CA TYR A 24 2.50 -2.81 0.89
C TYR A 24 2.21 -1.46 1.57
N PRO A 25 3.02 -0.42 1.34
CA PRO A 25 2.73 0.95 1.75
C PRO A 25 1.89 1.63 0.67
N GLY A 26 0.67 2.03 0.99
CA GLY A 26 -0.21 2.61 -0.02
C GLY A 26 -1.25 3.57 0.53
N HIS A 27 -2.14 4.02 -0.34
CA HIS A 27 -3.27 4.86 0.03
C HIS A 27 -4.46 4.65 -0.91
N ARG A 28 -5.63 5.10 -0.47
CA ARG A 28 -6.83 5.14 -1.31
C ARG A 28 -7.64 6.41 -1.04
N GLY A 29 -7.62 7.33 -2.00
CA GLY A 29 -7.90 8.73 -1.74
C GLY A 29 -6.93 9.26 -0.68
N ASP A 30 -7.44 10.02 0.28
CA ASP A 30 -6.61 10.65 1.32
C ASP A 30 -6.22 9.72 2.49
N LEU A 31 -6.80 8.52 2.57
CA LEU A 31 -6.52 7.58 3.65
C LEU A 31 -5.23 6.81 3.35
N GLN A 32 -4.19 7.05 4.14
CA GLN A 32 -2.96 6.24 4.11
C GLN A 32 -3.24 4.84 4.64
N MET A 33 -2.56 3.84 4.09
CA MET A 33 -2.67 2.43 4.43
C MET A 33 -1.28 1.83 4.60
N LEU A 34 -1.10 1.06 5.66
CA LEU A 34 0.10 0.27 5.88
C LEU A 34 -0.30 -1.20 6.02
N HIS A 35 0.05 -1.98 5.01
CA HIS A 35 -0.07 -3.42 5.03
C HIS A 35 1.24 -4.03 5.55
N MET A 36 1.23 -4.58 6.76
CA MET A 36 2.45 -4.86 7.53
C MET A 36 3.28 -6.08 7.06
N GLY A 37 2.79 -6.90 6.12
CA GLY A 37 3.44 -8.18 5.81
C GLY A 37 3.35 -9.19 6.96
N ILE A 38 4.38 -10.05 7.08
CA ILE A 38 4.49 -11.05 8.14
C ILE A 38 5.95 -11.37 8.48
N LEU A 39 6.25 -11.62 9.76
CA LEU A 39 7.56 -12.14 10.22
C LEU A 39 7.63 -13.67 10.29
N GLY A 40 6.50 -14.29 10.63
CA GLY A 40 6.36 -15.73 10.78
C GLY A 40 6.39 -16.50 9.45
N SER A 41 5.52 -17.49 9.33
CA SER A 41 5.48 -18.39 8.17
C SER A 41 4.44 -17.98 7.15
N GLY A 42 4.75 -18.25 5.87
CA GLY A 42 3.84 -18.04 4.74
C GLY A 42 3.69 -16.57 4.32
N PRO A 43 4.79 -15.83 4.05
CA PRO A 43 4.69 -14.56 3.35
C PRO A 43 4.09 -14.81 1.96
N ARG A 44 3.27 -13.87 1.48
CA ARG A 44 2.54 -14.01 0.21
C ARG A 44 3.01 -12.94 -0.78
N PRO A 45 3.10 -13.28 -2.08
CA PRO A 45 3.41 -12.28 -3.10
C PRO A 45 2.27 -11.27 -3.19
N LEU A 46 2.57 -10.10 -3.75
CA LEU A 46 1.55 -9.11 -4.07
C LEU A 46 0.66 -9.63 -5.21
N ILE A 47 -0.59 -9.18 -5.22
CA ILE A 47 -1.54 -9.53 -6.29
C ILE A 47 -0.98 -9.02 -7.62
N ASP A 48 -1.03 -9.85 -8.66
CA ASP A 48 -0.53 -9.56 -10.01
C ASP A 48 0.95 -9.14 -10.05
N SER A 49 1.77 -9.68 -9.13
CA SER A 49 3.20 -9.43 -9.06
C SER A 49 4.00 -10.72 -9.12
N GLU A 50 5.11 -10.70 -9.87
CA GLU A 50 6.11 -11.78 -9.92
C GLU A 50 7.22 -11.60 -8.87
N LEU A 51 7.10 -10.60 -7.99
CA LEU A 51 8.09 -10.33 -6.96
C LEU A 51 8.07 -11.42 -5.88
N PRO A 52 9.24 -11.80 -5.34
CA PRO A 52 9.29 -12.75 -4.25
C PRO A 52 8.60 -12.18 -3.00
N PRO A 53 7.96 -13.03 -2.18
CA PRO A 53 7.31 -12.56 -0.97
C PRO A 53 8.32 -12.18 0.11
N TRP A 54 8.14 -11.03 0.75
CA TRP A 54 9.04 -10.55 1.82
C TRP A 54 8.56 -10.87 3.23
N LYS A 55 9.52 -11.02 4.14
CA LYS A 55 9.27 -10.99 5.58
C LYS A 55 9.55 -9.61 6.16
N ALA A 56 8.53 -8.76 6.12
CA ALA A 56 8.67 -7.35 6.43
C ALA A 56 8.56 -7.02 7.93
N ILE A 57 9.39 -6.09 8.39
CA ILE A 57 9.16 -5.29 9.61
C ILE A 57 9.18 -3.81 9.24
N THR A 58 8.22 -3.03 9.73
CA THR A 58 8.15 -1.59 9.48
C THR A 58 8.39 -0.80 10.75
N VAL A 59 9.34 0.12 10.72
CA VAL A 59 9.48 1.19 11.70
C VAL A 59 8.64 2.37 11.21
N LEU A 60 7.71 2.80 12.07
CA LEU A 60 6.83 3.93 11.82
C LEU A 60 7.28 5.09 12.71
N ASP A 61 7.88 6.11 12.09
CA ASP A 61 8.12 7.38 12.77
C ASP A 61 6.85 8.24 12.66
N ILE A 62 6.53 8.93 13.75
CA ILE A 62 5.43 9.90 13.81
C ILE A 62 6.01 11.23 14.27
N ASP A 63 5.91 12.24 13.42
CA ASP A 63 6.40 13.59 13.66
C ASP A 63 5.25 14.58 13.50
N PHE A 64 4.87 15.24 14.60
CA PHE A 64 3.76 16.20 14.60
C PHE A 64 4.21 17.63 14.24
N ASP A 65 5.51 17.86 14.11
CA ASP A 65 6.09 19.17 13.77
C ASP A 65 6.25 19.33 12.24
N THR A 66 6.00 18.28 11.46
CA THR A 66 6.08 18.27 9.99
C THR A 66 4.71 18.10 9.32
N PRO A 67 4.51 18.64 8.10
CA PRO A 67 3.29 18.39 7.32
C PRO A 67 3.11 16.91 6.97
N GLU A 68 4.21 16.20 6.71
CA GLU A 68 4.21 14.75 6.54
C GLU A 68 4.33 14.10 7.92
N LEU A 69 3.21 13.66 8.48
CA LEU A 69 3.13 13.20 9.87
C LEU A 69 3.81 11.86 10.12
N THR A 70 3.99 11.04 9.08
CA THR A 70 4.55 9.70 9.24
C THR A 70 5.61 9.40 8.21
N ARG A 71 6.62 8.64 8.63
CA ARG A 71 7.64 8.07 7.76
C ARG A 71 7.74 6.58 8.01
N TYR A 72 7.78 5.80 6.92
CA TYR A 72 7.87 4.34 7.01
C TYR A 72 9.28 3.93 6.56
N THR A 73 9.96 3.15 7.40
CA THR A 73 11.15 2.41 6.98
C THR A 73 10.89 0.95 7.16
N THR A 74 10.83 0.21 6.05
CA THR A 74 10.50 -1.21 6.06
C THR A 74 11.72 -2.02 5.66
N TYR A 75 11.96 -3.12 6.38
CA TYR A 75 13.09 -4.01 6.15
C TYR A 75 12.58 -5.40 5.79
N ASP A 76 13.25 -6.06 4.84
CA ASP A 76 13.19 -7.51 4.76
C ASP A 76 14.06 -8.08 5.89
N ILE A 77 13.45 -8.75 6.85
CA ILE A 77 14.17 -9.29 8.02
C ILE A 77 15.14 -10.42 7.64
N GLN A 78 15.01 -10.99 6.44
CA GLN A 78 15.91 -12.05 5.98
C GLN A 78 17.26 -11.49 5.52
N THR A 79 17.27 -10.29 4.91
CA THR A 79 18.49 -9.63 4.41
C THR A 79 18.94 -8.47 5.29
N LEU A 80 18.02 -7.91 6.08
CA LEU A 80 18.15 -6.65 6.84
C LEU A 80 18.30 -5.41 5.94
N GLU A 81 18.02 -5.54 4.65
CA GLU A 81 17.99 -4.44 3.71
C GLU A 81 16.61 -3.74 3.76
N THR A 82 16.60 -2.45 3.43
CA THR A 82 15.35 -1.70 3.28
C THR A 82 14.63 -2.16 2.01
N ILE A 83 13.31 -2.25 2.09
CA ILE A 83 12.45 -2.43 0.92
C ILE A 83 12.09 -1.04 0.43
N GLU A 84 12.67 -0.63 -0.68
CA GLU A 84 12.45 0.69 -1.28
C GLU A 84 11.14 0.71 -2.08
N TYR A 85 10.53 1.88 -2.23
CA TYR A 85 9.24 2.00 -2.92
C TYR A 85 9.33 1.59 -4.38
N GLU A 86 10.44 1.89 -5.05
CA GLU A 86 10.70 1.56 -6.46
C GLU A 86 10.72 0.05 -6.73
N GLU A 87 10.95 -0.78 -5.71
CA GLU A 87 10.89 -2.24 -5.81
C GLU A 87 9.45 -2.76 -5.84
N LEU A 88 8.48 -1.95 -5.40
CA LEU A 88 7.08 -2.32 -5.30
C LEU A 88 6.31 -1.86 -6.54
N PRO A 89 5.23 -2.55 -6.92
CA PRO A 89 4.33 -2.04 -7.95
C PRO A 89 3.75 -0.68 -7.52
N ARG A 90 3.49 0.20 -8.50
CA ARG A 90 2.94 1.55 -8.24
C ARG A 90 1.51 1.53 -7.71
N PHE A 91 0.79 0.43 -7.93
CA PHE A 91 -0.53 0.19 -7.37
C PHE A 91 -0.82 -1.32 -7.27
N ILE A 92 -1.83 -1.67 -6.47
CA ILE A 92 -2.42 -3.01 -6.42
C ILE A 92 -3.89 -2.93 -6.78
N ALA A 93 -4.32 -3.78 -7.72
CA ALA A 93 -5.72 -3.91 -8.11
C ALA A 93 -6.44 -4.94 -7.20
N GLY A 94 -6.91 -4.47 -6.04
CA GLY A 94 -7.67 -5.32 -5.11
C GLY A 94 -9.13 -5.47 -5.52
N HIS A 95 -9.80 -6.54 -5.04
CA HIS A 95 -11.23 -6.77 -5.31
C HIS A 95 -12.12 -5.55 -5.03
N ASN A 96 -11.80 -4.77 -4.01
CA ASN A 96 -12.59 -3.62 -3.56
C ASN A 96 -12.11 -2.27 -4.13
N GLY A 97 -11.17 -2.27 -5.08
CA GLY A 97 -10.60 -1.06 -5.67
C GLY A 97 -9.08 -1.07 -5.68
N ILE A 98 -8.54 -0.06 -6.36
CA ILE A 98 -7.11 0.20 -6.44
C ILE A 98 -6.57 0.74 -5.11
N VAL A 99 -5.36 0.32 -4.75
CA VAL A 99 -4.53 0.93 -3.70
C VAL A 99 -3.26 1.43 -4.36
N LEU A 100 -3.06 2.75 -4.38
CA LEU A 100 -1.88 3.38 -4.94
C LEU A 100 -0.71 3.27 -3.95
N ARG A 101 0.52 3.14 -4.43
CA ARG A 101 1.71 3.18 -3.57
C ARG A 101 1.82 4.57 -2.94
N ARG A 102 2.36 4.66 -1.73
CA ARG A 102 2.33 5.89 -0.90
C ARG A 102 2.78 7.17 -1.63
N ASP A 103 3.76 7.05 -2.52
CA ASP A 103 4.41 8.11 -3.28
C ASP A 103 3.80 8.35 -4.68
N VAL A 104 2.71 7.67 -5.05
CA VAL A 104 2.12 7.72 -6.39
C VAL A 104 0.76 8.39 -6.36
N ASP A 105 0.60 9.52 -7.07
CA ASP A 105 -0.75 10.06 -7.30
C ASP A 105 -1.47 9.33 -8.43
N SER A 106 -2.80 9.30 -8.35
CA SER A 106 -3.69 8.85 -9.43
C SER A 106 -3.42 9.55 -10.77
N SER A 107 -3.01 10.82 -10.75
CA SER A 107 -2.66 11.58 -11.95
C SER A 107 -1.37 11.10 -12.62
N ASP A 108 -0.52 10.38 -11.88
CA ASP A 108 0.79 9.93 -12.35
C ASP A 108 0.73 8.54 -13.00
N LEU A 109 -0.44 7.89 -12.99
CA LEU A 109 -0.64 6.61 -13.65
C LEU A 109 -0.60 6.80 -15.17
N SER A 110 0.19 5.95 -15.84
CA SER A 110 0.21 5.86 -17.29
C SER A 110 -1.11 5.35 -17.85
N LEU A 111 -1.33 5.56 -19.14
CA LEU A 111 -2.52 5.05 -19.84
C LEU A 111 -2.61 3.52 -19.80
N GLU A 112 -1.46 2.82 -19.76
CA GLU A 112 -1.43 1.36 -19.66
C GLU A 112 -1.88 0.89 -18.29
N GLU A 113 -1.39 1.54 -17.22
CA GLU A 113 -1.77 1.25 -15.84
C GLU A 113 -3.26 1.53 -15.59
N GLN A 114 -3.78 2.64 -16.11
CA GLN A 114 -5.20 2.98 -16.05
C GLN A 114 -6.05 1.91 -16.75
N ARG A 115 -5.66 1.52 -17.97
CA ARG A 115 -6.36 0.46 -18.74
C ARG A 115 -6.31 -0.89 -18.04
N PHE A 116 -5.17 -1.24 -17.45
CA PHE A 116 -5.04 -2.47 -16.66
C PHE A 116 -6.05 -2.46 -15.50
N CYS A 117 -6.12 -1.37 -14.74
CA CYS A 117 -7.08 -1.26 -13.65
C CYS A 117 -8.52 -1.35 -14.15
N GLU A 118 -8.88 -0.59 -15.20
CA GLU A 118 -10.25 -0.58 -15.74
C GLU A 118 -10.67 -1.97 -16.25
N ALA A 119 -9.73 -2.71 -16.86
CA ALA A 119 -9.97 -4.08 -17.32
C ALA A 119 -10.17 -5.07 -16.17
N GLN A 120 -9.45 -4.90 -15.06
CA GLN A 120 -9.53 -5.80 -13.90
C GLN A 120 -10.72 -5.51 -12.98
N LEU A 121 -10.99 -4.23 -12.70
CA LEU A 121 -11.91 -3.82 -11.64
C LEU A 121 -13.14 -3.05 -12.15
N GLY A 122 -13.12 -2.62 -13.41
CA GLY A 122 -14.08 -1.65 -13.93
C GLY A 122 -13.75 -0.22 -13.50
N LYS A 123 -14.15 0.75 -14.33
CA LYS A 123 -13.77 2.16 -14.19
C LYS A 123 -14.12 2.78 -12.84
N GLU A 124 -15.24 2.41 -12.22
CA GLU A 124 -15.68 2.97 -10.93
C GLU A 124 -14.78 2.58 -9.75
N ARG A 125 -13.90 1.59 -9.92
CA ARG A 125 -13.01 1.08 -8.86
C ARG A 125 -11.56 1.51 -9.02
N CYS A 126 -11.27 2.30 -10.06
CA CYS A 126 -9.94 2.80 -10.41
C CYS A 126 -9.72 4.27 -10.00
N THR A 127 -10.58 4.79 -9.14
CA THR A 127 -10.54 6.15 -8.60
C THR A 127 -10.26 6.16 -7.11
#